data_AF-A0A948V6K8-F1
#
_entry.id   AF-A0A948V6K8-F1
#
_cell.length_a   1.000
_cell.length_b   1.000
_cell.length_c   1.000
_cell.angle_alpha   90.00
_cell.angle_beta   90.00
_cell.angle_gamma   90.00
#
_symmetry.space_group_name_H-M   'P 1'
#
loop_
_entity.id
_entity.type
_entity.pdbx_description
1 polymer ?
#
loop_
_entity_poly.entity_id
_entity_poly.type
_entity_poly.pdbx_seq_one_letter_code
_entity_poly.pdbx_strand_id
1 'polypeptide(L)'
;MKKIIIFSLVLITIIATAGVVLAMGTEKTSDENSRYLIKSNNSFLKIMYGVNHNFDNGFTTNLTPRQLKVLEKFGIEVEEVLLYHILAPPGACSPWPGCKDDPDPDPEPNPEERSCYPSTQKPYGITMVNGGSGGVGINVAVLDTGALTTHPDLDVKMCKDATGRKI
;
A
#
# COMPACT_ATOMS: atom_id res chain seq x y z
N MET A 1 23.78 54.53 -11.46
CA MET A 1 23.01 54.37 -10.20
C MET A 1 21.74 53.54 -10.37
N LYS A 2 20.87 53.78 -11.38
CA LYS A 2 19.64 52.98 -11.62
C LYS A 2 19.86 51.46 -11.84
N LYS A 3 20.96 51.04 -12.48
CA LYS A 3 21.26 49.62 -12.76
C LYS A 3 21.59 48.79 -11.49
N ILE A 4 22.12 49.41 -10.45
CA ILE A 4 22.47 48.75 -9.18
C ILE A 4 21.19 48.49 -8.34
N ILE A 5 20.20 49.38 -8.43
CA ILE A 5 18.92 49.25 -7.73
C ILE A 5 18.08 48.10 -8.34
N ILE A 6 18.09 47.95 -9.67
CA ILE A 6 17.35 46.87 -10.36
C ILE A 6 17.96 45.49 -10.02
N PHE A 7 19.28 45.37 -9.94
CA PHE A 7 19.94 44.13 -9.56
C PHE A 7 19.65 43.71 -8.11
N SER A 8 19.59 44.69 -7.20
CA SER A 8 19.21 44.46 -5.80
C SER A 8 17.76 43.98 -5.66
N LEU A 9 16.83 44.56 -6.44
CA LEU A 9 15.41 44.20 -6.38
C LEU A 9 15.12 42.80 -6.96
N VAL A 10 15.87 42.37 -7.97
CA VAL A 10 15.81 41.00 -8.54
C VAL A 10 16.43 39.97 -7.59
N LEU A 11 17.53 40.32 -6.90
CA LEU A 11 18.17 39.42 -5.94
C LEU A 11 17.31 39.20 -4.68
N ILE A 12 16.65 40.26 -4.19
CA ILE A 12 15.73 40.18 -3.04
C ILE A 12 14.48 39.37 -3.38
N THR A 13 13.97 39.43 -4.61
CA THR A 13 12.83 38.59 -5.04
C THR A 13 13.21 37.12 -5.17
N ILE A 14 14.41 36.79 -5.66
CA ILE A 14 14.90 35.40 -5.73
C ILE A 14 15.06 34.81 -4.31
N ILE A 15 15.60 35.58 -3.36
CA ILE A 15 15.76 35.15 -1.96
C ILE A 15 14.40 35.00 -1.26
N ALA A 16 13.44 35.89 -1.54
CA ALA A 16 12.08 35.78 -1.01
C ALA A 16 11.32 34.56 -1.58
N THR A 17 11.53 34.20 -2.85
CA THR A 17 10.93 32.98 -3.42
C THR A 17 11.58 31.70 -2.91
N ALA A 18 12.88 31.70 -2.62
CA ALA A 18 13.56 30.54 -2.04
C ALA A 18 13.11 30.24 -0.60
N GLY A 19 12.75 31.27 0.18
CA GLY A 19 12.26 31.11 1.55
C GLY A 19 10.88 30.45 1.66
N VAL A 20 10.00 30.63 0.66
CA VAL A 20 8.65 30.01 0.66
C VAL A 20 8.71 28.52 0.32
N VAL A 21 9.69 28.08 -0.48
CA VAL A 21 9.86 26.67 -0.86
C VAL A 21 10.38 25.82 0.30
N LEU A 22 11.18 26.40 1.20
CA LEU A 22 11.76 25.66 2.34
C LEU A 22 10.82 25.52 3.54
N ALA A 23 9.78 26.35 3.67
CA ALA A 23 8.82 26.28 4.77
C ALA A 23 7.74 25.18 4.61
N MET A 24 7.75 24.44 3.49
CA MET A 24 6.93 23.23 3.31
C MET A 24 7.64 21.95 3.78
N GLY A 25 8.88 22.05 4.23
CA GLY A 25 9.65 20.95 4.81
C GLY A 25 9.26 20.68 6.26
N THR A 26 8.70 19.48 6.48
CA THR A 26 8.64 18.78 7.77
C THR A 26 7.89 19.47 8.90
N GLU A 27 6.56 19.48 8.80
CA GLU A 27 5.73 19.46 10.00
C GLU A 27 5.17 18.05 10.18
N LYS A 28 5.89 17.24 10.97
CA LYS A 28 5.44 15.96 11.50
C LYS A 28 4.45 16.26 12.64
N THR A 29 3.15 16.27 12.36
CA THR A 29 2.08 15.96 13.34
C THR A 29 0.70 15.93 12.67
N SER A 30 0.36 14.77 12.12
CA SER A 30 -0.95 14.12 12.27
C SER A 30 -0.82 12.74 11.65
N ASP A 31 -1.07 11.69 12.43
CA ASP A 31 -1.20 10.29 12.02
C ASP A 31 -0.24 9.86 10.89
N GLU A 32 0.95 9.35 11.22
CA GLU A 32 2.12 9.22 10.32
C GLU A 32 1.92 8.40 9.02
N ASN A 33 0.70 7.98 8.68
CA ASN A 33 0.39 7.19 7.49
C ASN A 33 -0.90 7.56 6.73
N SER A 34 -1.58 8.68 7.02
CA SER A 34 -2.78 9.06 6.25
C SER A 34 -2.46 9.33 4.78
N ARG A 35 -2.97 8.46 3.90
CA ARG A 35 -2.78 8.53 2.46
C ARG A 35 -4.03 9.14 1.83
N TYR A 36 -3.82 10.00 0.84
CA TYR A 36 -4.90 10.68 0.13
C TYR A 36 -4.79 10.43 -1.36
N LEU A 37 -5.93 10.31 -2.04
CA LEU A 37 -6.07 10.34 -3.49
C LEU A 37 -6.36 11.78 -3.93
N ILE A 38 -5.44 12.37 -4.68
CA ILE A 38 -5.65 13.65 -5.35
C ILE A 38 -6.22 13.37 -6.74
N LYS A 39 -7.46 13.79 -7.00
CA LYS A 39 -8.13 13.58 -8.30
C LYS A 39 -7.68 14.61 -9.33
N SER A 40 -6.40 14.55 -9.68
CA SER A 40 -5.82 15.43 -10.70
C SER A 40 -4.65 14.76 -11.42
N ASN A 41 -4.59 14.95 -12.73
CA ASN A 41 -3.48 14.50 -13.56
C ASN A 41 -2.42 15.57 -13.81
N ASN A 42 -2.50 16.70 -13.11
CA ASN A 42 -1.56 17.79 -13.29
C ASN A 42 -0.13 17.37 -12.88
N SER A 43 0.82 17.43 -13.82
CA SER A 43 2.22 17.05 -13.60
C SER A 43 2.90 17.87 -12.51
N PHE A 44 2.56 19.15 -12.35
CA PHE A 44 3.12 20.00 -11.31
C PHE A 44 2.71 19.52 -9.91
N LEU A 45 1.45 19.13 -9.72
CA LEU A 45 0.99 18.56 -8.44
C LEU A 45 1.70 17.24 -8.12
N LYS A 46 1.88 16.38 -9.12
CA LYS A 46 2.63 15.11 -8.98
C LYS A 46 4.07 15.34 -8.53
N ILE A 47 4.74 16.36 -9.08
CA ILE A 47 6.11 16.73 -8.69
C ILE A 47 6.13 17.33 -7.28
N MET A 48 5.22 18.27 -6.99
CA MET A 48 5.19 19.01 -5.73
C MET A 48 4.92 18.12 -4.52
N TYR A 49 3.97 17.19 -4.64
CA TYR A 49 3.54 16.35 -3.52
C TYR A 49 4.11 14.94 -3.55
N GLY A 50 4.83 14.56 -4.61
CA GLY A 50 5.28 13.20 -4.83
C GLY A 50 4.12 12.25 -5.18
N VAL A 51 4.47 11.10 -5.75
CA VAL A 51 3.51 10.08 -6.18
C VAL A 51 3.85 8.75 -5.54
N ASN A 52 2.91 8.19 -4.79
CA ASN A 52 2.97 6.81 -4.31
C ASN A 52 2.41 5.83 -5.35
N HIS A 53 1.21 6.13 -5.86
CA HIS A 53 0.58 5.35 -6.93
C HIS A 53 -0.15 6.27 -7.90
N ASN A 54 -0.04 5.98 -9.19
CA ASN A 54 -0.66 6.76 -10.26
C ASN A 54 -1.85 6.00 -10.86
N PHE A 55 -2.98 6.67 -10.98
CA PHE A 55 -4.22 6.16 -11.56
C PHE A 55 -4.63 7.02 -12.75
N ASP A 56 -5.60 6.56 -13.55
CA ASP A 56 -6.09 7.33 -14.69
C ASP A 56 -6.78 8.63 -14.29
N ASN A 57 -7.37 8.68 -13.09
CA ASN A 57 -8.12 9.83 -12.57
C ASN A 57 -7.36 10.63 -11.50
N GLY A 58 -6.11 10.30 -11.20
CA GLY A 58 -5.39 10.97 -10.12
C GLY A 58 -4.16 10.21 -9.63
N PHE A 59 -3.66 10.60 -8.47
CA PHE A 59 -2.54 9.93 -7.83
C PHE A 59 -2.68 9.96 -6.32
N THR A 60 -2.09 8.96 -5.66
CA THR A 60 -2.02 8.93 -4.21
C THR A 60 -0.72 9.50 -3.70
N THR A 61 -0.80 10.19 -2.57
CA THR A 61 0.35 10.73 -1.84
C THR A 61 0.02 10.84 -0.35
N ASN A 62 1.03 11.12 0.48
CA ASN A 62 0.84 11.42 1.89
C ASN A 62 0.79 12.95 2.03
N LEU A 63 -0.24 13.47 2.70
CA LEU A 63 -0.43 14.90 2.88
C LEU A 63 -0.42 15.26 4.36
N THR A 64 0.25 16.36 4.69
CA THR A 64 0.09 17.01 5.99
C THR A 64 -1.26 17.76 6.06
N PRO A 65 -1.78 18.05 7.26
CA PRO A 65 -3.03 18.81 7.42
C PRO A 65 -3.00 20.18 6.74
N ARG A 66 -1.83 20.81 6.71
CA ARG A 66 -1.62 22.09 6.02
C ARG A 66 -1.75 21.94 4.51
N GLN A 67 -1.12 20.91 3.93
CA GLN A 67 -1.18 20.65 2.49
C GLN A 67 -2.59 20.28 2.05
N LEU A 68 -3.31 19.46 2.83
CA LEU A 68 -4.71 19.11 2.57
C LEU A 68 -5.60 20.36 2.48
N LYS A 69 -5.54 21.26 3.48
CA LYS A 69 -6.32 22.50 3.49
C LYS A 69 -5.99 23.43 2.32
N VAL A 70 -4.73 23.46 1.89
CA VAL A 70 -4.32 24.24 0.71
C VAL A 70 -5.00 23.68 -0.53
N LEU A 71 -4.94 22.37 -0.77
CA LEU A 71 -5.57 21.72 -1.92
C LEU A 71 -7.08 21.95 -1.95
N GLU A 72 -7.76 21.77 -0.81
CA GLU A 72 -9.19 22.03 -0.68
C GLU A 72 -9.56 23.49 -0.99
N LYS A 73 -8.76 24.45 -0.50
CA LYS A 73 -8.96 25.88 -0.77
C LYS A 73 -8.79 26.24 -2.25
N PHE A 74 -7.93 25.52 -2.97
CA PHE A 74 -7.75 25.67 -4.42
C PHE A 74 -8.80 24.90 -5.23
N GLY A 75 -9.78 24.26 -4.58
CA GLY A 75 -10.85 23.51 -5.24
C GLY A 75 -10.37 22.21 -5.88
N ILE A 76 -9.24 21.65 -5.41
CA ILE A 76 -8.76 20.35 -5.86
C ILE A 76 -9.46 19.28 -5.03
N GLU A 77 -10.11 18.34 -5.71
CA GLU A 77 -10.74 17.19 -5.05
C GLU A 77 -9.69 16.24 -4.46
N VAL A 78 -9.82 15.98 -3.16
CA VAL A 78 -8.97 15.08 -2.40
C VAL A 78 -9.84 14.11 -1.61
N GLU A 79 -9.50 12.83 -1.64
CA GLU A 79 -10.19 11.77 -0.88
C GLU A 79 -9.21 11.04 0.02
N GLU A 80 -9.60 10.77 1.27
CA GLU A 80 -8.80 9.93 2.16
C GLU A 80 -8.86 8.46 1.74
N VAL A 81 -7.70 7.82 1.67
CA VAL A 81 -7.58 6.40 1.35
C VAL A 81 -7.78 5.60 2.64
N LEU A 82 -8.86 4.82 2.68
CA LEU A 82 -9.19 3.98 3.81
C LEU A 82 -8.13 2.90 4.06
N LEU A 83 -7.77 2.70 5.32
CA LEU A 83 -6.95 1.58 5.75
C LEU A 83 -7.85 0.39 6.07
N TYR A 84 -7.57 -0.74 5.43
CA TYR A 84 -8.22 -2.01 5.71
C TYR A 84 -7.26 -2.92 6.47
N HIS A 85 -7.79 -3.63 7.46
CA HIS A 85 -7.04 -4.62 8.24
C HIS A 85 -7.56 -6.01 7.91
N ILE A 86 -6.64 -6.98 7.85
CA ILE A 86 -7.01 -8.39 7.80
C ILE A 86 -7.67 -8.79 9.13
N LEU A 87 -8.77 -9.52 9.03
CA LEU A 87 -9.40 -10.11 10.21
C LEU A 87 -8.50 -11.24 10.73
N ALA A 88 -8.49 -11.44 12.05
CA ALA A 88 -7.81 -12.58 12.64
C ALA A 88 -8.46 -13.88 12.13
N PRO A 89 -7.67 -14.93 11.81
CA PRO A 89 -8.24 -16.20 11.40
C PRO A 89 -9.09 -16.81 12.54
N PRO A 90 -10.12 -17.62 12.23
CA PRO A 90 -10.89 -18.31 13.25
C PRO A 90 -9.97 -19.18 14.13
N GLY A 91 -10.02 -19.01 15.45
CA GLY A 91 -9.14 -19.72 16.38
C GLY A 91 -7.77 -19.08 16.59
N ALA A 92 -7.50 -17.91 15.99
CA ALA A 92 -6.32 -17.13 16.30
C ALA A 92 -6.29 -16.70 17.76
N CYS A 93 -5.09 -16.69 18.32
CA CYS A 93 -4.78 -16.11 19.61
C CYS A 93 -5.10 -14.59 19.65
N SER A 94 -5.25 -14.04 20.86
CA SER A 94 -5.51 -12.61 21.08
C SER A 94 -4.41 -12.01 21.96
N PRO A 95 -3.71 -10.94 21.54
CA PRO A 95 -3.96 -10.12 20.35
C PRO A 95 -3.24 -10.63 19.08
N TRP A 96 -3.98 -10.72 17.97
CA TRP A 96 -3.42 -11.03 16.65
C TRP A 96 -2.85 -9.76 15.97
N PRO A 97 -1.71 -9.83 15.24
CA PRO A 97 -0.86 -11.00 15.01
C PRO A 97 0.26 -11.20 16.06
N GLY A 98 0.33 -10.36 17.10
CA GLY A 98 1.44 -10.37 18.08
C GLY A 98 1.55 -11.65 18.92
N CYS A 99 0.59 -12.55 18.83
CA CYS A 99 0.60 -13.86 19.48
C CYS A 99 1.02 -15.01 18.54
N LYS A 100 1.42 -14.72 17.29
CA LYS A 100 1.99 -15.72 16.37
C LYS A 100 3.43 -16.10 16.69
N ASP A 101 4.04 -15.42 17.65
CA ASP A 101 5.43 -15.64 18.08
C ASP A 101 5.58 -16.83 19.04
N ASP A 102 4.56 -17.71 19.13
CA ASP A 102 4.74 -19.01 19.78
C ASP A 102 5.85 -19.79 19.04
N PRO A 103 6.73 -20.50 19.76
CA PRO A 103 7.82 -21.25 19.14
C PRO A 103 7.25 -22.20 18.09
N ASP A 104 7.92 -22.26 16.93
CA ASP A 104 7.58 -23.12 15.79
C ASP A 104 7.02 -24.46 16.30
N PRO A 105 5.84 -24.91 15.80
CA PRO A 105 5.32 -26.22 16.16
C PRO A 105 6.38 -27.28 15.85
N ASP A 106 6.37 -28.35 16.64
CA ASP A 106 7.32 -29.47 16.61
C ASP A 106 7.85 -29.77 15.19
N PRO A 107 9.16 -30.09 15.06
CA PRO A 107 9.79 -30.31 13.77
C PRO A 107 8.94 -31.21 12.88
N GLU A 108 8.67 -30.74 11.66
CA GLU A 108 7.85 -31.48 10.71
C GLU A 108 8.32 -32.94 10.63
N PRO A 109 7.43 -33.93 10.83
CA PRO A 109 7.80 -35.33 10.78
C PRO A 109 8.37 -35.65 9.39
N ASN A 110 9.38 -36.52 9.38
CA ASN A 110 10.06 -37.00 8.20
C ASN A 110 9.04 -37.35 7.10
N PRO A 111 9.14 -36.83 5.87
CA PRO A 111 8.21 -37.12 4.78
C PRO A 111 7.91 -38.61 4.57
N GLU A 112 8.87 -39.49 4.86
CA GLU A 112 8.76 -40.95 4.74
C GLU A 112 7.87 -41.60 5.84
N GLU A 113 7.67 -40.91 6.97
CA GLU A 113 6.82 -41.38 8.08
C GLU A 113 5.37 -40.89 7.97
N ARG A 114 5.06 -40.05 6.97
CA ARG A 114 3.72 -39.51 6.74
C ARG A 114 2.83 -40.60 6.12
N SER A 115 1.95 -41.19 6.93
CA SER A 115 0.96 -42.19 6.47
C SER A 115 -0.17 -41.61 5.62
N CYS A 116 -0.32 -40.28 5.61
CA CYS A 116 -1.36 -39.55 4.89
C CYS A 116 -0.72 -38.43 4.05
N TYR A 117 -1.03 -38.40 2.75
CA TYR A 117 -0.61 -37.30 1.87
C TYR A 117 -1.76 -36.29 1.71
N PRO A 118 -1.48 -34.96 1.66
CA PRO A 118 -2.51 -33.92 1.50
C PRO A 118 -3.44 -34.16 0.30
N SER A 119 -2.92 -34.76 -0.77
CA SER A 119 -3.67 -35.11 -1.99
C SER A 119 -4.86 -36.05 -1.76
N THR A 120 -4.93 -36.74 -0.62
CA THR A 120 -6.02 -37.65 -0.26
C THR A 120 -7.00 -37.07 0.77
N GLN A 121 -6.69 -35.92 1.36
CA GLN A 121 -7.55 -35.29 2.36
C GLN A 121 -8.41 -34.21 1.70
N LYS A 122 -9.73 -34.37 1.75
CA LYS A 122 -10.67 -33.33 1.31
C LYS A 122 -11.23 -32.60 2.54
N PRO A 123 -11.01 -31.28 2.67
CA PRO A 123 -11.59 -30.51 3.76
C PRO A 123 -13.11 -30.61 3.77
N TYR A 124 -13.72 -30.68 4.95
CA TYR A 124 -15.18 -30.79 5.12
C TYR A 124 -15.94 -29.68 4.36
N GLY A 125 -15.43 -28.45 4.36
CA GLY A 125 -16.04 -27.33 3.63
C GLY A 125 -16.14 -27.57 2.13
N ILE A 126 -15.16 -28.24 1.52
CA ILE A 126 -15.19 -28.61 0.10
C ILE A 126 -16.25 -29.69 -0.16
N THR A 127 -16.32 -30.70 0.72
CA THR A 127 -17.34 -31.77 0.62
C THR A 127 -18.75 -31.21 0.78
N MET A 128 -18.95 -30.27 1.71
CA MET A 128 -20.26 -29.66 2.00
C MET A 128 -20.85 -28.90 0.81
N VAL A 129 -20.00 -28.25 0.00
CA VAL A 129 -20.43 -27.52 -1.20
C VAL A 129 -20.36 -28.35 -2.47
N ASN A 130 -20.13 -29.66 -2.35
CA ASN A 130 -19.96 -30.60 -3.47
C ASN A 130 -18.77 -30.25 -4.42
N GLY A 131 -17.73 -29.61 -3.86
CA GLY A 131 -16.50 -29.27 -4.58
C GLY A 131 -16.67 -28.30 -5.76
N GLY A 132 -15.63 -28.19 -6.57
CA GLY A 132 -15.60 -27.37 -7.78
C GLY A 132 -14.49 -27.81 -8.73
N SER A 133 -14.67 -27.57 -10.04
CA SER A 133 -13.70 -27.97 -11.07
C SER A 133 -12.60 -26.93 -11.35
N GLY A 134 -12.63 -25.79 -10.66
CA GLY A 134 -11.75 -24.63 -10.94
C GLY A 134 -12.09 -23.87 -12.23
N GLY A 135 -12.76 -24.50 -13.19
CA GLY A 135 -13.17 -23.91 -14.46
C GLY A 135 -12.01 -23.76 -15.45
N VAL A 136 -12.05 -24.49 -16.57
CA VAL A 136 -11.01 -24.41 -17.61
C VAL A 136 -10.96 -23.00 -18.20
N GLY A 137 -9.78 -22.39 -18.18
CA GLY A 137 -9.55 -21.04 -18.72
C GLY A 137 -10.01 -19.89 -17.81
N ILE A 138 -10.54 -20.19 -16.62
CA ILE A 138 -10.93 -19.19 -15.63
C ILE A 138 -9.73 -18.82 -14.78
N ASN A 139 -9.50 -17.51 -14.57
CA ASN A 139 -8.51 -17.02 -13.63
C ASN A 139 -9.25 -16.35 -12.46
N VAL A 140 -8.82 -16.67 -11.23
CA VAL A 140 -9.33 -16.05 -10.00
C VAL A 140 -8.25 -15.14 -9.43
N ALA A 141 -8.60 -13.88 -9.17
CA ALA A 141 -7.70 -12.94 -8.49
C ALA A 141 -8.03 -12.91 -7.00
N VAL A 142 -7.03 -13.14 -6.15
CA VAL A 142 -7.15 -13.06 -4.69
C VAL A 142 -6.32 -11.88 -4.22
N LEU A 143 -6.97 -10.90 -3.58
CA LEU A 143 -6.30 -9.75 -2.96
C LEU A 143 -6.17 -10.01 -1.46
N ASP A 144 -4.98 -10.45 -1.05
CA ASP A 144 -4.65 -10.81 0.32
C ASP A 144 -3.18 -10.44 0.60
N THR A 145 -2.60 -11.01 1.65
CA THR A 145 -1.22 -10.81 2.11
C THR A 145 -0.14 -11.44 1.23
N GLY A 146 -0.53 -12.21 0.21
CA GLY A 146 0.36 -12.90 -0.72
C GLY A 146 0.09 -14.41 -0.77
N ALA A 147 0.91 -15.15 -1.51
CA ALA A 147 0.85 -16.61 -1.59
C ALA A 147 2.25 -17.21 -1.63
N LEU A 148 2.43 -18.40 -1.03
CA LEU A 148 3.66 -19.17 -1.17
C LEU A 148 3.68 -19.84 -2.54
N THR A 149 4.28 -19.17 -3.52
CA THR A 149 4.29 -19.61 -4.93
C THR A 149 5.07 -20.89 -5.19
N THR A 150 5.92 -21.31 -4.24
CA THR A 150 6.69 -22.56 -4.32
C THR A 150 6.00 -23.73 -3.62
N HIS A 151 4.78 -23.55 -3.09
CA HIS A 151 4.06 -24.63 -2.43
C HIS A 151 3.59 -25.68 -3.46
N PRO A 152 3.88 -26.98 -3.25
CA PRO A 152 3.61 -28.02 -4.26
C PRO A 152 2.13 -28.22 -4.57
N ASP A 153 1.22 -27.82 -3.68
CA ASP A 153 -0.24 -27.92 -3.83
C ASP A 153 -0.90 -26.64 -4.39
N LEU A 154 -0.11 -25.61 -4.73
CA LEU A 154 -0.64 -24.35 -5.27
C LEU A 154 -0.14 -24.12 -6.71
N ASP A 155 -1.08 -23.92 -7.63
CA ASP A 155 -0.79 -23.49 -9.00
C ASP A 155 -1.06 -21.98 -9.14
N VAL A 156 -0.04 -21.18 -8.85
CA VAL A 156 -0.12 -19.71 -8.89
C VAL A 156 0.39 -19.19 -10.23
N LYS A 157 -0.53 -18.76 -11.07
CA LYS A 157 -0.19 -18.20 -12.40
C LYS A 157 0.53 -16.84 -12.33
N MET A 158 0.20 -16.00 -11.35
CA MET A 158 0.78 -14.66 -11.19
C MET A 158 0.70 -14.23 -9.73
N CYS A 159 1.81 -13.70 -9.20
CA CYS A 159 1.87 -13.09 -7.88
C CYS A 159 2.40 -11.66 -8.02
N LYS A 160 1.64 -10.68 -7.54
CA LYS A 160 2.00 -9.25 -7.59
C LYS A 160 1.89 -8.62 -6.23
N ASP A 161 2.89 -7.82 -5.87
CA ASP A 161 2.89 -6.99 -4.67
C ASP A 161 2.62 -5.53 -5.05
N ALA A 162 1.56 -4.95 -4.49
CA ALA A 162 1.18 -3.55 -4.71
C ALA A 162 1.77 -2.59 -3.66
N THR A 163 2.57 -3.08 -2.71
CA THR A 163 3.18 -2.25 -1.65
C THR A 163 4.36 -1.41 -2.14
N GLY A 164 4.88 -1.68 -3.34
CA GLY A 164 6.00 -0.92 -3.93
C GLY A 164 7.32 -1.08 -3.18
N ARG A 165 7.43 -2.06 -2.27
CA ARG A 165 8.71 -2.44 -1.66
C ARG A 165 9.63 -2.95 -2.76
N LYS A 166 10.80 -2.32 -2.91
CA LYS A 166 11.86 -2.85 -3.77
C LYS A 166 12.31 -4.17 -3.16
N ILE A 167 12.09 -5.27 -3.88
CA ILE A 167 12.62 -6.59 -3.55
C ILE A 167 14.07 -6.65 -4.02
#